data_AF-A0A250IK10-F1
#
_entry.id   AF-A0A250IK10-F1
#
_cell.length_a   1.000
_cell.length_b   1.000
_cell.length_c   1.000
_cell.angle_alpha   90.00
_cell.angle_beta   90.00
_cell.angle_gamma   90.00
#
_symmetry.space_group_name_H-M   'P 1'
#
loop_
_entity.id
_entity.type
_entity.pdbx_description
1 polymer ?
#
loop_
_entity_poly.entity_id
_entity_poly.type
_entity_poly.pdbx_seq_one_letter_code
_entity_poly.pdbx_strand_id
1 'polypeptide(L)'
;MKKMYGVIAVAAMALTGCGNLCEDIADTFESVAKKGETCPSNDPDDTIPSDVSPTEAQINQCNEAVEKGCTDADRELIEKAMDCLNDLPQCTAANETAFQSSIFGCYIGLAGVSEACLTALSGTVQ
;
A
#
# COMPACT_ATOMS: atom_id res chain seq x y z
N MET A 1 14.64 41.97 18.97
CA MET A 1 14.91 40.53 18.79
C MET A 1 13.95 40.00 17.73
N LYS A 2 14.45 39.62 16.56
CA LYS A 2 13.63 39.16 15.43
C LYS A 2 14.05 37.72 15.15
N LYS A 3 13.15 36.77 15.47
CA LYS A 3 13.40 35.33 15.33
C LYS A 3 13.51 35.02 13.84
N MET A 4 14.67 34.53 13.41
CA MET A 4 14.85 33.94 12.09
C MET A 4 14.26 32.55 12.16
N TYR A 5 13.04 32.39 11.64
CA TYR A 5 12.50 31.07 11.34
C TYR A 5 13.25 30.58 10.11
N GLY A 6 14.10 29.57 10.31
CA GLY A 6 14.74 28.85 9.22
C GLY A 6 13.65 28.28 8.33
N VAL A 7 13.50 28.85 7.15
CA VAL A 7 12.68 28.29 6.09
C VAL A 7 13.43 27.06 5.60
N ILE A 8 13.00 25.88 6.04
CA ILE A 8 13.33 24.64 5.33
C ILE A 8 12.60 24.75 4.00
N ALA A 9 13.33 25.18 2.97
CA ALA A 9 12.91 25.01 1.60
C ALA A 9 12.94 23.51 1.34
N VAL A 10 11.83 22.83 1.62
CA VAL A 10 11.59 21.48 1.12
C VAL A 10 11.60 21.62 -0.40
N ALA A 11 12.57 20.97 -1.04
CA ALA A 11 12.70 20.95 -2.47
C ALA A 11 11.43 20.33 -3.04
N ALA A 12 10.48 21.18 -3.44
CA ALA A 12 9.43 20.85 -4.38
C ALA A 12 10.07 20.68 -5.75
N MET A 13 10.77 19.57 -5.97
CA MET A 13 11.25 19.17 -7.27
C MET A 13 11.01 17.66 -7.41
N ALA A 14 10.03 17.31 -8.25
CA ALA A 14 9.87 16.02 -8.93
C ALA A 14 9.08 14.86 -8.28
N LEU A 15 8.03 15.10 -7.49
CA LEU A 15 7.07 14.05 -7.12
C LEU A 15 5.68 14.22 -7.78
N THR A 16 5.61 14.83 -8.97
CA THR A 16 4.38 14.77 -9.79
C THR A 16 4.16 13.38 -10.43
N GLY A 17 4.93 12.36 -10.03
CA GLY A 17 4.81 10.97 -10.48
C GLY A 17 4.46 9.95 -9.37
N CYS A 18 4.48 10.33 -8.08
CA CYS A 18 4.16 9.44 -6.95
C CYS A 18 2.93 9.97 -6.21
N GLY A 19 1.82 10.11 -6.94
CA GLY A 19 0.55 10.49 -6.34
C GLY A 19 0.08 9.38 -5.39
N ASN A 20 -0.09 9.73 -4.12
CA ASN A 20 -0.95 9.01 -3.17
C ASN A 20 -0.66 7.50 -2.95
N LEU A 21 0.60 7.10 -2.73
CA LEU A 21 0.99 5.70 -2.43
C LEU A 21 0.08 5.00 -1.41
N CYS A 22 -0.36 5.72 -0.37
CA CYS A 22 -1.24 5.15 0.65
C CYS A 22 -2.67 4.89 0.15
N GLU A 23 -3.16 5.71 -0.78
CA GLU A 23 -4.41 5.46 -1.51
C GLU A 23 -4.24 4.26 -2.43
N ASP A 24 -3.14 4.17 -3.19
CA ASP A 24 -2.86 3.03 -4.07
C ASP A 24 -2.79 1.72 -3.29
N ILE A 25 -2.16 1.72 -2.11
CA ILE A 25 -2.14 0.57 -1.21
C ILE A 25 -3.57 0.19 -0.81
N ALA A 26 -4.38 1.15 -0.35
CA ALA A 26 -5.75 0.90 0.08
C ALA A 26 -6.62 0.32 -1.05
N ASP A 27 -6.57 0.94 -2.22
CA ASP A 27 -7.31 0.53 -3.42
C ASP A 27 -6.87 -0.86 -3.89
N THR A 28 -5.57 -1.16 -3.82
CA THR A 28 -5.03 -2.48 -4.17
C THR A 28 -5.55 -3.55 -3.23
N PHE A 29 -5.56 -3.30 -1.92
CA PHE A 29 -6.10 -4.25 -0.95
C PHE A 29 -7.60 -4.48 -1.16
N GLU A 30 -8.37 -3.43 -1.45
CA GLU A 30 -9.79 -3.56 -1.81
C GLU A 30 -9.98 -4.38 -3.10
N SER A 31 -9.17 -4.13 -4.11
CA SER A 31 -9.15 -4.85 -5.40
C SER A 31 -8.83 -6.33 -5.20
N VAL A 32 -7.80 -6.66 -4.41
CA VAL A 32 -7.43 -8.06 -4.10
C VAL A 32 -8.50 -8.74 -3.27
N ALA A 33 -9.09 -8.05 -2.29
CA ALA A 33 -10.20 -8.58 -1.50
C ALA A 33 -11.37 -8.96 -2.42
N LYS A 34 -11.80 -8.04 -3.30
CA LYS A 34 -12.85 -8.29 -4.31
C LYS A 34 -12.53 -9.45 -5.24
N LYS A 35 -11.28 -9.57 -5.69
CA LYS A 35 -10.83 -10.71 -6.51
C LYS A 35 -10.83 -12.01 -5.73
N GLY A 36 -10.60 -11.96 -4.43
CA GLY A 36 -10.62 -13.09 -3.51
C GLY A 36 -12.04 -13.54 -3.14
N GLU A 37 -13.04 -12.66 -3.12
CA GLU A 37 -14.44 -12.96 -2.72
C GLU A 37 -15.03 -14.18 -3.45
N THR A 38 -14.57 -14.47 -4.67
CA THR A 38 -15.03 -15.62 -5.47
C THR A 38 -14.17 -16.89 -5.30
N CYS A 39 -13.20 -16.90 -4.38
CA CYS A 39 -12.47 -18.10 -3.98
C CYS A 39 -13.40 -19.09 -3.24
N PRO A 40 -13.35 -20.40 -3.53
CA PRO A 40 -14.12 -21.42 -2.82
C PRO A 40 -13.84 -21.50 -1.31
N SER A 41 -12.61 -21.18 -0.89
CA SER A 41 -12.22 -21.21 0.52
C SER A 41 -12.63 -19.95 1.29
N ASN A 42 -13.20 -18.94 0.63
CA ASN A 42 -13.74 -17.79 1.36
C ASN A 42 -15.04 -18.23 2.05
N ASP A 43 -14.93 -18.46 3.35
CA ASP A 43 -16.10 -18.59 4.21
C ASP A 43 -16.82 -17.22 4.20
N PRO A 44 -18.15 -17.17 3.98
CA PRO A 44 -18.89 -15.89 4.04
C PRO A 44 -18.76 -15.18 5.40
N ASP A 45 -18.39 -15.89 6.47
CA ASP A 45 -18.11 -15.35 7.80
C ASP A 45 -16.66 -14.83 7.98
N ASP A 46 -15.72 -15.16 7.08
CA ASP A 46 -14.30 -14.73 7.11
C ASP A 46 -14.00 -13.59 6.13
N THR A 47 -15.05 -12.94 5.61
CA THR A 47 -14.88 -11.76 4.75
C THR A 47 -14.22 -10.65 5.57
N ILE A 48 -12.99 -10.26 5.16
CA ILE A 48 -12.40 -9.00 5.62
C ILE A 48 -13.44 -7.93 5.25
N PRO A 49 -13.96 -7.15 6.21
CA PRO A 49 -14.98 -6.17 5.91
C PRO A 49 -14.45 -5.22 4.85
N SER A 50 -14.98 -5.35 3.63
CA SER A 50 -14.65 -4.52 2.46
C SER A 50 -15.00 -3.04 2.66
N ASP A 51 -15.67 -2.71 3.77
CA ASP A 51 -16.15 -1.38 4.12
C ASP A 51 -15.20 -0.59 5.05
N VAL A 52 -14.02 -1.12 5.36
CA VAL A 52 -13.00 -0.39 6.15
C VAL A 52 -12.03 0.32 5.22
N SER A 53 -12.54 1.23 4.40
CA SER A 53 -11.70 2.15 3.65
C SER A 53 -11.09 3.17 4.62
N PRO A 54 -9.77 3.44 4.55
CA PRO A 54 -9.15 4.48 5.36
C PRO A 54 -9.79 5.85 5.05
N THR A 55 -9.98 6.66 6.09
CA THR A 55 -10.43 8.05 5.91
C THR A 55 -9.35 8.88 5.21
N GLU A 56 -9.75 9.97 4.56
CA GLU A 56 -8.82 10.92 3.93
C GLU A 56 -7.75 11.45 4.94
N ALA A 57 -8.12 11.60 6.21
CA ALA A 57 -7.18 11.99 7.26
C ALA A 57 -6.12 10.90 7.52
N GLN A 58 -6.50 9.63 7.50
CA GLN A 58 -5.58 8.49 7.65
C GLN A 58 -4.68 8.34 6.41
N ILE A 59 -5.24 8.54 5.20
CA ILE A 59 -4.45 8.57 3.96
C ILE A 59 -3.41 9.69 4.00
N ASN A 60 -3.81 10.91 4.39
CA ASN A 60 -2.87 12.04 4.50
C ASN A 60 -1.78 11.79 5.54
N GLN A 61 -2.12 11.25 6.71
CA GLN A 61 -1.12 10.90 7.73
C GLN A 61 -0.14 9.83 7.23
N CYS A 62 -0.65 8.83 6.51
CA CYS A 62 0.17 7.82 5.88
C CYS A 62 1.12 8.43 4.86
N ASN A 63 0.63 9.30 3.98
CA ASN A 63 1.49 9.97 2.99
C ASN A 63 2.59 10.77 3.66
N GLU A 64 2.27 11.56 4.70
CA GLU A 64 3.29 12.32 5.43
C GLU A 64 4.32 11.41 6.12
N ALA A 65 3.91 10.26 6.64
CA ALA A 65 4.80 9.29 7.26
C ALA A 65 5.71 8.63 6.23
N VAL A 66 5.15 8.21 5.09
CA VAL A 66 5.89 7.63 3.97
C VAL A 66 6.85 8.66 3.37
N GLU A 67 6.45 9.91 3.15
CA GLU A 67 7.34 11.02 2.73
C GLU A 67 8.59 11.17 3.61
N LYS A 68 8.44 10.95 4.92
CA LYS A 68 9.55 11.09 5.89
C LYS A 68 10.33 9.80 6.12
N GLY A 69 9.70 8.65 5.97
CA GLY A 69 10.23 7.34 6.36
C GLY A 69 10.67 6.43 5.21
N CYS A 70 10.21 6.70 3.98
CA CYS A 70 10.49 5.88 2.80
C CYS A 70 11.40 6.60 1.81
N THR A 71 12.41 5.90 1.33
CA THR A 71 13.20 6.34 0.17
C THR A 71 12.42 6.13 -1.12
N ASP A 72 12.86 6.75 -2.22
CA ASP A 72 12.25 6.51 -3.54
C ASP A 72 12.34 5.03 -3.94
N ALA A 73 13.45 4.36 -3.59
CA ALA A 73 13.62 2.93 -3.82
C ALA A 73 12.61 2.08 -3.03
N ASP A 74 12.28 2.48 -1.80
CA ASP A 74 11.25 1.80 -1.01
C ASP A 74 9.87 1.95 -1.67
N ARG A 75 9.53 3.15 -2.12
CA ARG A 75 8.25 3.43 -2.79
C ARG A 75 8.13 2.61 -4.07
N GLU A 76 9.16 2.60 -4.91
CA GLU A 76 9.15 1.80 -6.14
C GLU A 76 8.95 0.29 -5.88
N LEU A 77 9.49 -0.25 -4.79
CA LEU A 77 9.29 -1.65 -4.42
C LEU A 77 7.85 -1.91 -3.98
N ILE A 78 7.26 -0.97 -3.25
CA ILE A 78 5.86 -1.03 -2.82
C ILE A 78 4.93 -0.91 -4.02
N GLU A 79 5.13 0.08 -4.88
CA GLU A 79 4.36 0.29 -6.11
C GLU A 79 4.39 -0.97 -6.99
N LYS A 80 5.57 -1.56 -7.23
CA LYS A 80 5.68 -2.82 -7.98
C LYS A 80 4.92 -3.98 -7.34
N ALA A 81 4.91 -4.07 -6.02
CA ALA A 81 4.14 -5.09 -5.33
C ALA A 81 2.62 -4.83 -5.49
N MET A 82 2.19 -3.57 -5.43
CA MET A 82 0.79 -3.18 -5.60
C MET A 82 0.30 -3.44 -7.04
N ASP A 83 1.11 -3.07 -8.03
CA ASP A 83 0.83 -3.36 -9.44
C ASP A 83 0.70 -4.88 -9.68
N CYS A 84 1.60 -5.68 -9.12
CA CYS A 84 1.52 -7.15 -9.20
C CYS A 84 0.21 -7.69 -8.63
N LEU A 85 -0.24 -7.16 -7.48
CA LEU A 85 -1.51 -7.52 -6.85
C LEU A 85 -2.72 -7.07 -7.69
N ASN A 86 -2.66 -5.88 -8.28
CA ASN A 86 -3.68 -5.34 -9.18
C ASN A 86 -3.77 -6.07 -10.52
N ASP A 87 -2.71 -6.74 -10.95
CA ASP A 87 -2.70 -7.57 -12.15
C ASP A 87 -3.20 -9.01 -11.90
N LEU A 88 -3.41 -9.39 -10.63
CA LEU A 88 -3.94 -10.73 -10.34
C LEU A 88 -5.32 -10.95 -10.97
N PRO A 89 -5.58 -12.14 -11.54
CA PRO A 89 -6.90 -12.46 -12.05
C PRO A 89 -7.88 -12.65 -10.89
N GLN A 90 -9.17 -12.62 -11.22
CA GLN A 90 -10.21 -13.01 -10.27
C GLN A 90 -10.01 -14.47 -9.81
N CYS A 91 -10.19 -14.71 -8.51
CA CYS A 91 -10.09 -16.05 -7.94
C CYS A 91 -11.31 -16.90 -8.33
N THR A 92 -11.06 -18.16 -8.62
CA THR A 92 -12.06 -19.16 -8.99
C THR A 92 -11.64 -20.51 -8.42
N ALA A 93 -12.55 -21.48 -8.40
CA ALA A 93 -12.23 -22.85 -8.00
C ALA A 93 -11.10 -23.50 -8.84
N ALA A 94 -10.91 -23.06 -10.09
CA ALA A 94 -9.92 -23.64 -10.99
C ALA A 94 -8.51 -23.07 -10.78
N ASN A 95 -8.38 -21.89 -10.16
CA ASN A 95 -7.10 -21.19 -10.01
C ASN A 95 -6.77 -20.78 -8.57
N GLU A 96 -7.54 -21.20 -7.56
CA GLU A 96 -7.38 -20.79 -6.17
C GLU A 96 -5.96 -20.94 -5.62
N THR A 97 -5.34 -22.10 -5.78
CA THR A 97 -3.94 -22.33 -5.33
C THR A 97 -2.96 -21.41 -6.05
N ALA A 98 -3.17 -21.15 -7.34
CA ALA A 98 -2.34 -20.26 -8.13
C ALA A 98 -2.55 -18.79 -7.73
N PHE A 99 -3.79 -18.38 -7.45
CA PHE A 99 -4.13 -17.05 -6.96
C PHE A 99 -3.44 -16.76 -5.62
N GLN A 100 -3.57 -17.67 -4.64
CA GLN A 100 -2.89 -17.54 -3.34
C GLN A 100 -1.37 -17.49 -3.51
N SER A 101 -0.79 -18.39 -4.30
CA SER A 101 0.66 -18.39 -4.57
C SER A 101 1.13 -17.10 -5.26
N SER A 102 0.31 -16.50 -6.11
CA SER A 102 0.64 -15.26 -6.80
C SER A 102 0.59 -14.06 -5.86
N ILE A 103 -0.34 -14.02 -4.91
CA ILE A 103 -0.34 -13.04 -3.81
C ILE A 103 0.99 -13.09 -3.06
N PHE A 104 1.41 -14.28 -2.62
CA PHE A 104 2.72 -14.44 -1.97
C PHE A 104 3.88 -14.00 -2.87
N GLY A 105 3.81 -14.33 -4.17
CA GLY A 105 4.78 -13.90 -5.16
C GLY A 105 4.92 -12.38 -5.26
N CYS A 106 3.81 -11.64 -5.24
CA CYS A 106 3.81 -10.18 -5.25
C CYS A 106 4.45 -9.60 -3.98
N TYR A 107 4.21 -10.20 -2.81
CA TYR A 107 4.81 -9.75 -1.55
C TYR A 107 6.31 -9.98 -1.45
N ILE A 108 6.89 -10.89 -2.24
CA ILE A 108 8.36 -11.07 -2.28
C ILE A 108 9.04 -9.75 -2.72
N GLY A 109 8.37 -8.93 -3.55
CA GLY A 109 8.86 -7.62 -3.95
C GLY A 109 9.08 -6.65 -2.78
N LEU A 110 8.39 -6.85 -1.65
CA LEU A 110 8.53 -6.00 -0.46
C LEU A 110 9.76 -6.33 0.39
N ALA A 111 10.47 -7.44 0.13
CA ALA A 111 11.62 -7.85 0.94
C ALA A 111 12.79 -6.85 0.93
N GLY A 112 12.82 -5.93 -0.03
CA GLY A 112 13.81 -4.87 -0.12
C GLY A 112 13.41 -3.55 0.55
N VAL A 113 12.18 -3.44 1.07
CA VAL A 113 11.69 -2.22 1.71
C VAL A 113 12.41 -2.02 3.05
N SER A 114 12.90 -0.81 3.28
CA SER A 114 13.61 -0.45 4.50
C SER A 114 12.72 -0.57 5.75
N GLU A 115 13.32 -0.95 6.87
CA GLU A 115 12.61 -1.02 8.16
C GLU A 115 11.98 0.32 8.55
N ALA A 116 12.61 1.44 8.18
CA ALA A 116 12.09 2.79 8.40
C ALA A 116 10.77 3.01 7.63
N CYS A 117 10.70 2.56 6.38
CA CYS A 117 9.51 2.66 5.56
C CYS A 117 8.39 1.73 6.06
N LEU A 118 8.72 0.48 6.42
CA LEU A 118 7.76 -0.45 7.03
C LEU A 118 7.19 0.11 8.34
N THR A 119 8.03 0.73 9.16
CA THR A 119 7.60 1.39 10.40
C THR A 119 6.66 2.55 10.09
N ALA A 120 6.96 3.38 9.09
CA ALA A 120 6.11 4.48 8.68
C ALA A 120 4.73 4.02 8.20
N LEU A 121 4.66 2.92 7.44
CA LEU A 121 3.41 2.31 6.98
C LEU A 121 2.60 1.67 8.12
N SER A 122 3.28 1.07 9.11
CA SER A 122 2.61 0.43 10.25
C SER A 122 2.16 1.41 11.33
N GLY A 123 2.83 2.56 11.46
CA GLY A 123 2.58 3.57 12.49
C GLY A 123 1.35 4.46 12.24
N THR A 124 0.71 4.35 11.07
CA THR A 124 -0.45 5.16 10.67
C THR A 124 -1.79 4.44 10.89
N VAL A 125 -1.77 3.24 11.48
CA VAL A 125 -2.95 2.40 11.76
C VAL A 125 -3.32 2.39 13.27
N GLN A 126 -2.81 3.33 14.06
CA GLN A 126 -3.13 3.45 15.50
C GLN A 126 -4.14 4.56 15.82
#